data_AF-A0A350JEH6-F1
#
_entry.id   AF-A0A350JEH6-F1
#
_cell.length_a   1.000
_cell.length_b   1.000
_cell.length_c   1.000
_cell.angle_alpha   90.00
_cell.angle_beta   90.00
_cell.angle_gamma   90.00
#
_symmetry.space_group_name_H-M   'P 1'
#
loop_
_entity.id
_entity.type
_entity.pdbx_description
1 polymer ?
#
loop_
_entity_poly.entity_id
_entity_poly.type
_entity_poly.pdbx_seq_one_letter_code
_entity_poly.pdbx_strand_id
1 'polypeptide(L)'
;MSKPVGPDPSNSPQTNLGPWDAYKRLLGYVLQHGMVFTVSLVGFVLFAATQPAFASLMEYMVDSVEAADGVARTVIPVAVLGIFLVRGTGFFLGNYGITYVARRVIHQLRLDIFDHLLVLPASFYHRNTSASLLSKLTFNVEQVTGAATDALKIFVREGLTIIGLLAYIVYLNWQLSLVFLTIGPFIGWVVNKASKRFRNVSTNLQESMGQVTATASEAIKGYDVVRVFGAQQQERQGFMAASNNNRQQAMKLALAESVSTPLVQMIVAMAMASLIYLALHPSIIDTMSAGQFIAFITASGMLTKPLRSMTEVNSILQQGIAASQSIFGLLDETPETDQGTRSLTRAKGLITFENVDFSYDKQALIQQLNVVIQPGQVVALVGRSGSGKSTLVNLLLRFYEPQRGRILLDGDDIQDLTRLDLRRQVALVTQQVVLFNGTIAQNIAYGAMHHASEEQIIVAAKAARVTEFTDRMSLGLSTIVGESGLLLSGGQRQRIAIARALLKDAPLLVLDEATSALDTESERYIQSALDEVMVGRTTLVIAHRLSTIEQADMILVMDQGQLVEQGSHQQLIAQQGLYAHLHELQFQSTGDD
;
A
#
# COMPACT_ATOMS: atom_id res chain seq x y z
N MET A 1 -24.49 0.43 16.62
CA MET A 1 -23.20 0.39 15.90
C MET A 1 -22.50 1.73 16.08
N SER A 2 -21.56 1.84 17.00
CA SER A 2 -20.39 2.67 16.75
C SER A 2 -19.35 1.71 16.19
N LYS A 3 -18.86 1.95 14.96
CA LYS A 3 -17.50 1.47 14.64
C LYS A 3 -16.61 1.91 15.82
N PRO A 4 -15.66 1.09 16.31
CA PRO A 4 -14.64 1.64 17.20
C PRO A 4 -14.16 2.92 16.54
N VAL A 5 -14.26 4.04 17.27
CA VAL A 5 -13.72 5.32 16.83
C VAL A 5 -12.32 4.98 16.36
N GLY A 6 -12.07 5.14 15.05
CA GLY A 6 -10.77 4.83 14.48
C GLY A 6 -9.72 5.50 15.36
N PRO A 7 -8.61 4.82 15.69
CA PRO A 7 -7.60 5.44 16.54
C PRO A 7 -7.27 6.80 15.95
N ASP A 8 -7.12 7.80 16.83
CA ASP A 8 -6.63 9.11 16.44
C ASP A 8 -5.42 8.91 15.50
N PRO A 9 -5.45 9.41 14.24
CA PRO A 9 -4.35 9.21 13.30
C PRO A 9 -3.00 9.68 13.86
N SER A 10 -3.01 10.49 14.93
CA SER A 10 -1.83 10.87 15.72
C SER A 10 -1.09 9.71 16.41
N ASN A 11 -1.71 8.53 16.55
CA ASN A 11 -1.18 7.40 17.34
C ASN A 11 -0.88 6.13 16.52
N SER A 12 -0.81 6.25 15.19
CA SER A 12 -0.11 5.25 14.38
C SER A 12 1.35 5.19 14.85
N PRO A 13 1.97 4.02 15.06
CA PRO A 13 3.38 3.95 15.41
C PRO A 13 4.15 4.62 14.27
N GLN A 14 4.56 5.88 14.47
CA GLN A 14 5.45 6.56 13.56
C GLN A 14 6.70 5.71 13.52
N THR A 15 6.95 5.13 12.36
CA THR A 15 8.16 4.35 12.16
C THR A 15 9.35 5.26 12.46
N ASN A 16 10.11 4.89 13.48
CA ASN A 16 11.38 5.52 13.85
C ASN A 16 12.47 5.27 12.78
N LEU A 17 12.09 5.07 11.51
CA LEU A 17 13.05 4.97 10.43
C LEU A 17 13.59 6.36 10.13
N GLY A 18 14.86 6.57 10.44
CA GLY A 18 15.56 7.80 10.09
C GLY A 18 15.45 8.07 8.58
N PRO A 19 15.34 9.35 8.15
CA PRO A 19 15.27 9.70 6.73
C PRO A 19 16.41 9.09 5.90
N TRP A 20 17.58 8.96 6.50
CA TRP A 20 18.76 8.37 5.87
C TRP A 20 18.69 6.85 5.77
N ASP A 21 18.09 6.18 6.75
CA ASP A 21 17.94 4.73 6.75
C ASP A 21 16.90 4.29 5.71
N ALA A 22 15.81 5.05 5.58
CA ALA A 22 14.83 4.87 4.50
C ALA A 22 15.48 5.02 3.12
N TYR A 23 16.32 6.06 2.94
CA TYR A 23 17.03 6.27 1.69
C TYR A 23 18.05 5.15 1.39
N LYS A 24 18.82 4.71 2.38
CA LYS A 24 19.76 3.58 2.22
C LYS A 24 19.05 2.29 1.82
N ARG A 25 17.91 1.99 2.44
CA ARG A 25 17.12 0.80 2.09
C ARG A 25 16.59 0.90 0.67
N LEU A 26 16.12 2.07 0.26
CA LEU A 26 15.72 2.32 -1.13
C LEU A 26 16.89 2.13 -2.13
N LEU A 27 18.08 2.64 -1.80
CA LEU A 27 19.28 2.41 -2.62
C LEU A 27 19.63 0.92 -2.72
N GLY A 28 19.34 0.12 -1.68
CA GLY A 28 19.45 -1.32 -1.73
C GLY A 28 18.69 -1.94 -2.91
N TYR A 29 17.46 -1.49 -3.18
CA TYR A 29 16.67 -1.94 -4.34
C TYR A 29 17.31 -1.54 -5.67
N VAL A 30 17.88 -0.33 -5.76
CA VAL A 30 18.56 0.14 -6.98
C VAL A 30 19.81 -0.70 -7.27
N LEU A 31 20.60 -1.01 -6.23
CA LEU A 31 21.87 -1.73 -6.35
C LEU A 31 21.71 -3.20 -6.76
N GLN A 32 20.55 -3.82 -6.52
CA GLN A 32 20.25 -5.17 -7.03
C GLN A 32 20.30 -5.25 -8.57
N HIS A 33 20.09 -4.12 -9.26
CA HIS A 33 20.19 -4.02 -10.72
C HIS A 33 21.54 -3.45 -11.18
N GLY A 34 22.61 -3.83 -10.48
CA GLY A 34 23.95 -3.26 -10.61
C GLY A 34 24.49 -3.13 -12.04
N MET A 35 24.30 -4.13 -12.91
CA MET A 35 24.87 -4.09 -14.27
C MET A 35 24.30 -2.94 -15.12
N VAL A 36 22.97 -2.79 -15.17
CA VAL A 36 22.32 -1.70 -15.94
C VAL A 36 22.58 -0.35 -15.27
N PHE A 37 22.64 -0.33 -13.93
CA PHE A 37 23.00 0.86 -13.18
C PHE A 37 24.44 1.31 -13.49
N THR A 38 25.41 0.40 -13.60
CA THR A 38 26.79 0.72 -13.99
C THR A 38 26.86 1.25 -15.41
N VAL A 39 26.11 0.67 -16.38
CA VAL A 39 26.02 1.21 -17.75
C VAL A 39 25.49 2.65 -17.74
N SER A 40 24.47 2.91 -16.92
CA SER A 40 23.92 4.27 -16.75
C SER A 40 24.97 5.23 -16.16
N LEU A 41 25.70 4.79 -15.13
CA LEU A 41 26.78 5.57 -14.50
C LEU A 41 27.88 5.92 -15.52
N VAL A 42 28.32 4.95 -16.32
CA VAL A 42 29.30 5.18 -17.40
C VAL A 42 28.75 6.18 -18.41
N GLY A 43 27.48 6.06 -18.80
CA GLY A 43 26.82 7.04 -19.67
C GLY A 43 26.85 8.45 -19.09
N PHE A 44 26.58 8.62 -17.80
CA PHE A 44 26.66 9.93 -17.13
C PHE A 44 28.09 10.45 -17.00
N VAL A 45 29.10 9.60 -16.79
CA VAL A 45 30.51 9.99 -16.82
C VAL A 45 30.90 10.51 -18.19
N LEU A 46 30.55 9.79 -19.27
CA LEU A 46 30.78 10.23 -20.65
C LEU A 46 30.12 11.58 -20.92
N PHE A 47 28.87 11.74 -20.49
CA PHE A 47 28.14 13.00 -20.62
C PHE A 47 28.84 14.14 -19.85
N ALA A 48 29.21 13.92 -18.59
CA ALA A 48 29.82 14.92 -17.75
C ALA A 48 31.19 15.37 -18.28
N ALA A 49 32.00 14.43 -18.76
CA ALA A 49 33.32 14.71 -19.34
C ALA A 49 33.25 15.62 -20.60
N THR A 50 32.13 15.60 -21.32
CA THR A 50 31.95 16.45 -22.52
C THR A 50 31.90 17.95 -22.19
N GLN A 51 31.55 18.34 -20.96
CA GLN A 51 31.42 19.74 -20.55
C GLN A 51 32.79 20.44 -20.42
N PRO A 52 33.76 19.96 -19.61
CA PRO A 52 35.09 20.55 -19.56
C PRO A 52 35.83 20.39 -20.91
N ALA A 53 35.62 19.29 -21.63
CA ALA A 53 36.20 19.11 -22.97
C ALA A 53 35.72 20.19 -23.96
N PHE A 54 34.46 20.61 -23.86
CA PHE A 54 33.93 21.71 -24.65
C PHE A 54 34.53 23.06 -24.23
N ALA A 55 34.74 23.29 -22.93
CA ALA A 55 35.40 24.50 -22.45
C ALA A 55 36.87 24.59 -22.92
N SER A 56 37.62 23.48 -22.88
CA SER A 56 38.99 23.44 -23.42
C SER A 56 39.04 23.60 -24.94
N LEU A 57 37.99 23.15 -25.66
CA LEU A 57 37.90 23.41 -27.10
C LEU A 57 37.70 24.90 -27.40
N MET A 58 37.01 25.63 -26.53
CA MET A 58 36.87 27.09 -26.64
C MET A 58 38.21 27.82 -26.43
N GLU A 59 39.05 27.34 -25.50
CA GLU A 59 40.43 27.79 -25.33
C GLU A 59 41.21 27.67 -26.65
N TYR A 60 41.26 26.46 -27.19
CA TYR A 60 41.96 26.15 -28.44
C TYR A 60 41.43 26.95 -29.63
N MET A 61 40.12 27.18 -29.70
CA MET A 61 39.49 27.95 -30.77
C MET A 61 39.95 29.40 -30.75
N VAL A 62 39.98 30.05 -29.59
CA VAL A 62 40.40 31.45 -29.47
C VAL A 62 41.88 31.59 -29.79
N ASP A 63 42.73 30.75 -29.21
CA ASP A 63 44.18 30.79 -29.46
C ASP A 63 44.50 30.51 -30.94
N SER A 64 43.76 29.61 -31.60
CA SER A 64 43.95 29.30 -33.04
C SER A 64 43.49 30.43 -33.96
N VAL A 65 42.46 31.19 -33.56
CA VAL A 65 41.99 32.36 -34.32
C VAL A 65 43.00 33.49 -34.23
N GLU A 66 43.59 33.72 -33.05
CA GLU A 66 44.66 34.70 -32.87
C GLU A 66 45.94 34.31 -33.63
N ALA A 67 46.28 33.02 -33.65
CA ALA A 67 47.46 32.49 -34.35
C ALA A 67 47.27 32.30 -35.88
N ALA A 68 46.06 32.52 -36.41
CA ALA A 68 45.69 32.28 -37.81
C ALA A 68 46.01 30.85 -38.32
N ASP A 69 45.85 29.83 -37.47
CA ASP A 69 46.15 28.45 -37.82
C ASP A 69 45.15 27.87 -38.84
N GLY A 70 45.66 27.39 -39.98
CA GLY A 70 44.86 26.76 -41.03
C GLY A 70 44.32 25.38 -40.67
N VAL A 71 45.01 24.63 -39.78
CA VAL A 71 44.63 23.28 -39.37
C VAL A 71 43.38 23.30 -38.47
N ALA A 72 43.28 24.31 -37.60
CA ALA A 72 42.14 24.56 -36.73
C ALA A 72 40.78 24.60 -37.46
N ARG A 73 40.75 25.03 -38.73
CA ARG A 73 39.52 25.06 -39.57
C ARG A 73 38.89 23.68 -39.78
N THR A 74 39.68 22.61 -39.67
CA THR A 74 39.21 21.22 -39.82
C THR A 74 39.08 20.51 -38.47
N VAL A 75 40.02 20.73 -37.55
CA VAL A 75 40.04 20.06 -36.25
C VAL A 75 38.89 20.50 -35.36
N ILE A 76 38.56 21.80 -35.31
CA ILE A 76 37.52 22.32 -34.40
C ILE A 76 36.13 21.74 -34.76
N PRO A 77 35.64 21.80 -36.01
CA PRO A 77 34.34 21.19 -36.35
C PRO A 77 34.28 19.69 -36.07
N VAL A 78 35.35 18.94 -36.38
CA VAL A 78 35.41 17.50 -36.11
C VAL A 78 35.39 17.20 -34.60
N ALA A 79 36.13 17.97 -33.81
CA ALA A 79 36.13 17.86 -32.35
C ALA A 79 34.74 18.19 -31.77
N VAL A 80 34.08 19.24 -32.25
CA VAL A 80 32.69 19.56 -31.87
C VAL A 80 31.77 18.37 -32.15
N LEU A 81 31.77 17.84 -33.38
CA LEU A 81 30.93 16.69 -33.73
C LEU A 81 31.24 15.46 -32.85
N GLY A 82 32.52 15.19 -32.58
CA GLY A 82 32.94 14.11 -31.69
C GLY A 82 32.42 14.27 -30.26
N ILE A 83 32.57 15.48 -29.68
CA ILE A 83 32.06 15.80 -28.33
C ILE A 83 30.54 15.62 -28.28
N PHE A 84 29.80 16.12 -29.26
CA PHE A 84 28.33 16.00 -29.29
C PHE A 84 27.86 14.56 -29.51
N LEU A 85 28.59 13.74 -30.26
CA LEU A 85 28.29 12.32 -30.42
C LEU A 85 28.49 11.57 -29.09
N VAL A 86 29.63 11.75 -28.41
CA VAL A 86 29.88 11.16 -27.09
C VAL A 86 28.83 11.64 -26.08
N ARG A 87 28.48 12.92 -26.10
CA ARG A 87 27.43 13.50 -25.25
C ARG A 87 26.07 12.85 -25.52
N GLY A 88 25.71 12.64 -26.79
CA GLY A 88 24.46 11.98 -27.19
C GLY A 88 24.40 10.53 -26.72
N THR A 89 25.47 9.76 -26.96
CA THR A 89 25.58 8.37 -26.50
C THR A 89 25.55 8.26 -24.98
N GLY A 90 26.33 9.09 -24.28
CA GLY A 90 26.34 9.13 -22.81
C GLY A 90 24.98 9.52 -22.23
N PHE A 91 24.31 10.50 -22.83
CA PHE A 91 22.94 10.88 -22.46
C PHE A 91 21.96 9.71 -22.65
N PHE A 92 22.00 9.00 -23.78
CA PHE A 92 21.12 7.87 -24.05
C PHE A 92 21.36 6.73 -23.06
N LEU A 93 22.60 6.26 -22.93
CA LEU A 93 22.97 5.17 -22.03
C LEU A 93 22.62 5.49 -20.57
N GLY A 94 22.96 6.70 -20.14
CA GLY A 94 22.66 7.21 -18.80
C GLY A 94 21.16 7.21 -18.52
N ASN A 95 20.38 7.91 -19.34
CA ASN A 95 18.95 8.09 -19.10
C ASN A 95 18.13 6.82 -19.28
N TYR A 96 18.37 6.05 -20.35
CA TYR A 96 17.62 4.83 -20.58
C TYR A 96 17.90 3.80 -19.48
N GLY A 97 19.19 3.63 -19.12
CA GLY A 97 19.59 2.71 -18.06
C GLY A 97 18.96 3.06 -16.71
N ILE A 98 18.98 4.33 -16.30
CA ILE A 98 18.39 4.72 -15.02
C ILE A 98 16.86 4.57 -15.02
N THR A 99 16.17 4.92 -16.11
CA THR A 99 14.72 4.75 -16.24
C THR A 99 14.32 3.27 -16.20
N TYR A 100 15.11 2.39 -16.82
CA TYR A 100 14.90 0.95 -16.73
C TYR A 100 14.98 0.45 -15.29
N VAL A 101 16.03 0.85 -14.55
CA VAL A 101 16.19 0.50 -13.13
C VAL A 101 15.03 1.06 -12.31
N ALA A 102 14.59 2.29 -12.58
CA ALA A 102 13.45 2.92 -11.91
C ALA A 102 12.19 2.06 -11.97
N ARG A 103 11.81 1.62 -13.18
CA ARG A 103 10.59 0.83 -13.40
C ARG A 103 10.68 -0.56 -12.76
N ARG A 104 11.87 -1.16 -12.72
CA ARG A 104 12.11 -2.42 -12.01
C ARG A 104 11.96 -2.26 -10.50
N VAL A 105 12.50 -1.18 -9.92
CA VAL A 105 12.34 -0.88 -8.49
C VAL A 105 10.86 -0.65 -8.13
N ILE A 106 10.11 0.12 -8.92
CA ILE A 106 8.65 0.30 -8.73
C ILE A 106 7.93 -1.05 -8.73
N HIS A 107 8.24 -1.88 -9.72
CA HIS A 107 7.61 -3.19 -9.85
C HIS A 107 7.87 -4.05 -8.62
N GLN A 108 9.13 -4.13 -8.16
CA GLN A 108 9.49 -4.90 -6.97
C GLN A 108 8.84 -4.34 -5.71
N LEU A 109 8.82 -3.02 -5.52
CA LEU A 109 8.14 -2.41 -4.37
C LEU A 109 6.65 -2.72 -4.36
N ARG A 110 5.97 -2.72 -5.53
CA ARG A 110 4.55 -3.12 -5.60
C ARG A 110 4.35 -4.59 -5.21
N LEU A 111 5.24 -5.48 -5.67
CA LEU A 111 5.21 -6.89 -5.29
C LEU A 111 5.41 -7.05 -3.77
N ASP A 112 6.49 -6.48 -3.22
CA ASP A 112 6.81 -6.61 -1.80
C ASP A 112 5.70 -6.04 -0.91
N ILE A 113 5.14 -4.86 -1.25
CA ILE A 113 4.02 -4.29 -0.50
C ILE A 113 2.80 -5.20 -0.59
N PHE A 114 2.48 -5.72 -1.78
CA PHE A 114 1.31 -6.56 -1.98
C PHE A 114 1.45 -7.90 -1.24
N ASP A 115 2.59 -8.56 -1.38
CA ASP A 115 2.90 -9.81 -0.69
C ASP A 115 2.87 -9.63 0.84
N HIS A 116 3.40 -8.50 1.33
CA HIS A 116 3.35 -8.18 2.76
C HIS A 116 1.93 -7.92 3.25
N LEU A 117 1.12 -7.17 2.49
CA LEU A 117 -0.29 -6.95 2.83
C LEU A 117 -1.02 -8.28 3.04
N LEU A 118 -0.81 -9.28 2.18
CA LEU A 118 -1.49 -10.59 2.26
C LEU A 118 -1.24 -11.36 3.57
N VAL A 119 -0.18 -11.03 4.32
CA VAL A 119 0.20 -11.70 5.57
C VAL A 119 0.07 -10.83 6.80
N LEU A 120 -0.41 -9.57 6.68
CA LEU A 120 -0.60 -8.69 7.83
C LEU A 120 -1.81 -9.11 8.70
N PRO A 121 -1.75 -8.89 10.02
CA PRO A 121 -2.82 -9.28 10.93
C PRO A 121 -4.10 -8.46 10.71
N ALA A 122 -5.25 -9.06 11.04
CA ALA A 122 -6.56 -8.40 10.95
C ALA A 122 -6.57 -7.02 11.66
N SER A 123 -5.87 -6.89 12.80
CA SER A 123 -5.76 -5.63 13.54
C SER A 123 -5.18 -4.48 12.70
N PHE A 124 -4.29 -4.75 11.73
CA PHE A 124 -3.76 -3.75 10.81
C PHE A 124 -4.86 -3.21 9.89
N TYR A 125 -5.71 -4.09 9.35
CA TYR A 125 -6.81 -3.72 8.45
C TYR A 125 -7.93 -2.96 9.15
N HIS A 126 -8.14 -3.19 10.45
CA HIS A 126 -9.12 -2.42 11.22
C HIS A 126 -8.65 -0.98 11.52
N ARG A 127 -7.33 -0.75 11.57
CA ARG A 127 -6.74 0.59 11.79
C ARG A 127 -6.51 1.38 10.50
N ASN A 128 -6.50 0.72 9.35
CA ASN A 128 -6.17 1.33 8.06
C ASN A 128 -7.34 1.22 7.07
N THR A 129 -7.69 2.32 6.41
CA THR A 129 -8.70 2.28 5.35
C THR A 129 -8.12 1.68 4.06
N SER A 130 -8.92 0.95 3.30
CA SER A 130 -8.49 0.39 2.00
C SER A 130 -8.03 1.48 1.03
N ALA A 131 -8.61 2.68 1.10
CA ALA A 131 -8.22 3.83 0.28
C ALA A 131 -6.81 4.34 0.63
N SER A 132 -6.44 4.37 1.92
CA SER A 132 -5.09 4.73 2.37
C SER A 132 -4.06 3.72 1.84
N LEU A 133 -4.35 2.42 1.96
CA LEU A 133 -3.47 1.36 1.45
C LEU A 133 -3.30 1.43 -0.07
N LEU A 134 -4.38 1.73 -0.81
CA LEU A 134 -4.32 1.90 -2.25
C LEU A 134 -3.49 3.13 -2.68
N SER A 135 -3.59 4.24 -1.94
CA SER A 135 -2.75 5.43 -2.15
C SER A 135 -1.26 5.10 -1.96
N LYS A 136 -0.91 4.26 -0.97
CA LYS A 136 0.48 3.79 -0.78
C LYS A 136 0.98 3.03 -2.00
N LEU A 137 0.20 2.09 -2.54
CA LEU A 137 0.54 1.27 -3.71
C LEU A 137 0.64 2.06 -5.04
N THR A 138 -0.13 3.15 -5.16
CA THR A 138 -0.24 3.93 -6.40
C THR A 138 0.61 5.19 -6.34
N PHE A 139 0.25 6.15 -5.47
CA PHE A 139 0.89 7.46 -5.39
C PHE A 139 2.27 7.42 -4.71
N ASN A 140 2.37 6.81 -3.52
CA ASN A 140 3.65 6.85 -2.78
C ASN A 140 4.74 6.06 -3.51
N VAL A 141 4.42 4.92 -4.11
CA VAL A 141 5.40 4.14 -4.90
C VAL A 141 5.94 4.95 -6.09
N GLU A 142 5.10 5.70 -6.81
CA GLU A 142 5.60 6.55 -7.90
C GLU A 142 6.51 7.68 -7.37
N GLN A 143 6.19 8.29 -6.23
CA GLN A 143 7.03 9.32 -5.60
C GLN A 143 8.41 8.81 -5.18
N VAL A 144 8.52 7.55 -4.76
CA VAL A 144 9.80 6.90 -4.45
C VAL A 144 10.71 6.85 -5.67
N THR A 145 10.15 6.65 -6.87
CA THR A 145 10.89 6.64 -8.15
C THR A 145 11.69 7.92 -8.35
N GLY A 146 11.08 9.07 -8.09
CA GLY A 146 11.76 10.37 -8.24
C GLY A 146 13.05 10.44 -7.41
N ALA A 147 13.02 9.97 -6.16
CA ALA A 147 14.22 9.94 -5.31
C ALA A 147 15.20 8.82 -5.68
N ALA A 148 14.70 7.65 -6.08
CA ALA A 148 15.55 6.52 -6.46
C ALA A 148 16.34 6.81 -7.75
N THR A 149 15.75 7.54 -8.70
CA THR A 149 16.31 7.69 -10.04
C THR A 149 16.56 9.11 -10.50
N ASP A 150 15.61 10.04 -10.38
CA ASP A 150 15.85 11.41 -10.86
C ASP A 150 16.83 12.16 -9.96
N ALA A 151 16.70 11.98 -8.65
CA ALA A 151 17.69 12.47 -7.68
C ALA A 151 19.06 11.86 -7.94
N LEU A 152 19.15 10.54 -8.01
CA LEU A 152 20.41 9.85 -8.22
C LEU A 152 21.07 10.24 -9.56
N LYS A 153 20.30 10.33 -10.64
CA LYS A 153 20.74 10.79 -11.96
C LYS A 153 21.31 12.20 -11.89
N ILE A 154 20.62 13.15 -11.25
CA ILE A 154 21.09 14.53 -11.15
C ILE A 154 22.33 14.60 -10.26
N PHE A 155 22.34 13.93 -9.10
CA PHE A 155 23.50 13.90 -8.21
C PHE A 155 24.75 13.37 -8.91
N VAL A 156 24.62 12.26 -9.64
CA VAL A 156 25.73 11.66 -10.38
C VAL A 156 26.12 12.54 -11.57
N ARG A 157 25.20 12.83 -12.49
CA ARG A 157 25.50 13.53 -13.74
C ARG A 157 25.95 14.97 -13.50
N GLU A 158 25.19 15.74 -12.74
CA GLU A 158 25.51 17.14 -12.46
C GLU A 158 26.64 17.24 -11.44
N GLY A 159 26.75 16.31 -10.48
CA GLY A 159 27.86 16.28 -9.53
C GLY A 159 29.19 16.03 -10.22
N LEU A 160 29.26 15.02 -11.11
CA LEU A 160 30.45 14.77 -11.93
C LEU A 160 30.76 15.96 -12.86
N THR A 161 29.72 16.61 -13.40
CA THR A 161 29.90 17.82 -14.23
C THR A 161 30.49 18.97 -13.42
N ILE A 162 30.00 19.22 -12.19
CA ILE A 162 30.53 20.23 -11.29
C ILE A 162 31.98 19.92 -10.94
N ILE A 163 32.28 18.67 -10.56
CA ILE A 163 33.65 18.24 -10.23
C ILE A 163 34.58 18.44 -11.44
N GLY A 164 34.16 18.01 -12.64
CA GLY A 164 34.96 18.15 -13.85
C GLY A 164 35.22 19.61 -14.24
N LEU A 165 34.19 20.47 -14.17
CA LEU A 165 34.33 21.90 -14.45
C LEU A 165 35.18 22.61 -13.40
N LEU A 166 34.98 22.32 -12.11
CA LEU A 166 35.81 22.90 -11.03
C LEU A 166 37.27 22.44 -11.14
N ALA A 167 37.52 21.16 -11.45
CA ALA A 167 38.88 20.65 -11.66
C ALA A 167 39.57 21.37 -12.83
N TYR A 168 38.84 21.60 -13.93
CA TYR A 168 39.35 22.35 -15.07
C TYR A 168 39.60 23.83 -14.74
N ILE A 169 38.70 24.48 -13.98
CA ILE A 169 38.88 25.85 -13.49
C ILE A 169 40.11 25.99 -12.57
N VAL A 170 40.32 25.02 -11.66
CA VAL A 170 41.51 24.98 -10.79
C VAL A 170 42.79 24.80 -11.62
N TYR A 171 42.75 23.96 -12.65
CA TYR A 171 43.87 23.76 -13.58
C TYR A 171 44.24 25.05 -14.32
N LEU A 172 43.25 25.82 -14.77
CA LEU A 172 43.49 27.12 -15.42
C LEU A 172 44.04 28.16 -14.46
N ASN A 173 43.36 28.37 -13.32
CA ASN A 173 43.78 29.34 -12.32
C ASN A 173 43.23 28.97 -10.93
N TRP A 174 44.11 28.47 -10.06
CA TRP A 174 43.73 28.06 -8.72
C TRP A 174 43.31 29.23 -7.82
N GLN A 175 43.85 30.45 -8.01
CA GLN A 175 43.47 31.62 -7.20
C GLN A 175 42.00 32.00 -7.44
N LEU A 176 41.57 32.02 -8.71
CA LEU A 176 40.18 32.34 -9.06
C LEU A 176 39.20 31.25 -8.62
N SER A 177 39.65 29.99 -8.56
CA SER A 177 38.82 28.87 -8.10
C SER A 177 38.37 28.99 -6.63
N LEU A 178 39.12 29.74 -5.80
CA LEU A 178 38.80 29.96 -4.38
C LEU A 178 37.45 30.65 -4.19
N VAL A 179 36.97 31.42 -5.18
CA VAL A 179 35.65 32.07 -5.15
C VAL A 179 34.52 31.03 -5.05
N PHE A 180 34.65 29.88 -5.72
CA PHE A 180 33.65 28.82 -5.62
C PHE A 180 33.68 28.12 -4.26
N LEU A 181 34.86 28.01 -3.64
CA LEU A 181 35.02 27.43 -2.31
C LEU A 181 34.38 28.32 -1.22
N THR A 182 34.51 29.64 -1.33
CA THR A 182 33.89 30.57 -0.36
C THR A 182 32.37 30.60 -0.45
N ILE A 183 31.81 30.32 -1.63
CA ILE A 183 30.37 30.37 -1.87
C ILE A 183 29.65 29.05 -1.55
N GLY A 184 30.37 27.92 -1.61
CA GLY A 184 29.85 26.59 -1.26
C GLY A 184 29.09 26.53 0.07
N PRO A 185 29.62 27.06 1.20
CA PRO A 185 28.92 27.10 2.49
C PRO A 185 27.58 27.84 2.45
N PHE A 186 27.47 28.93 1.69
CA PHE A 186 26.22 29.70 1.56
C PHE A 186 25.17 28.90 0.78
N ILE A 187 25.57 28.23 -0.31
CA ILE A 187 24.69 27.31 -1.05
C ILE A 187 24.22 26.18 -0.12
N GLY A 188 25.14 25.56 0.61
CA GLY A 188 24.83 24.49 1.56
C GLY A 188 23.83 24.92 2.65
N TRP A 189 23.96 26.15 3.16
CA TRP A 189 23.01 26.72 4.12
C TRP A 189 21.60 26.87 3.54
N VAL A 190 21.46 27.42 2.33
CA VAL A 190 20.17 27.56 1.63
C VAL A 190 19.55 26.18 1.39
N VAL A 191 20.32 25.23 0.85
CA VAL A 191 19.87 23.86 0.58
C VAL A 191 19.41 23.17 1.85
N ASN A 192 20.13 23.29 2.97
CA ASN A 192 19.74 22.66 4.24
C ASN A 192 18.41 23.22 4.78
N LYS A 193 18.22 24.54 4.73
CA LYS A 193 16.95 25.19 5.12
C LYS A 193 15.80 24.75 4.21
N ALA A 194 16.02 24.73 2.90
CA ALA A 194 15.04 24.26 1.91
C ALA A 194 14.67 22.78 2.14
N SER A 195 15.66 21.92 2.38
CA SER A 195 15.48 20.48 2.62
C SER A 195 14.49 20.20 3.77
N LYS A 196 14.67 20.89 4.91
CA LYS A 196 13.78 20.75 6.07
C LYS A 196 12.35 21.17 5.72
N ARG A 197 12.19 22.25 4.96
CA ARG A 197 10.88 22.73 4.51
C ARG A 197 10.22 21.76 3.53
N PHE A 198 10.95 21.29 2.53
CA PHE A 198 10.46 20.34 1.53
C PHE A 198 9.96 19.06 2.17
N ARG A 199 10.72 18.49 3.12
CA ARG A 199 10.32 17.27 3.81
C ARG A 199 8.99 17.42 4.54
N ASN A 200 8.88 18.44 5.39
CA ASN A 200 7.66 18.64 6.19
C ASN A 200 6.43 18.89 5.31
N VAL A 201 6.57 19.67 4.24
CA VAL A 201 5.46 19.94 3.31
C VAL A 201 5.12 18.69 2.49
N SER A 202 6.11 17.88 2.10
CA SER A 202 5.89 16.65 1.36
C SER A 202 5.09 15.61 2.17
N THR A 203 5.40 15.43 3.45
CA THR A 203 4.63 14.51 4.32
C THR A 203 3.16 14.93 4.35
N ASN A 204 2.89 16.21 4.60
CA ASN A 204 1.54 16.75 4.59
C ASN A 204 0.84 16.63 3.22
N LEU A 205 1.61 16.73 2.12
CA LEU A 205 1.08 16.56 0.77
C LEU A 205 0.60 15.11 0.54
N GLN A 206 1.38 14.11 0.96
CA GLN A 206 1.01 12.70 0.85
C GLN A 206 -0.24 12.37 1.69
N GLU A 207 -0.29 12.85 2.94
CA GLU A 207 -1.46 12.71 3.81
C GLU A 207 -2.71 13.35 3.18
N SER A 208 -2.59 14.57 2.65
CA SER A 208 -3.71 15.26 1.98
C SER A 208 -4.20 14.50 0.73
N MET A 209 -3.31 13.83 -0.01
CA MET A 209 -3.69 12.98 -1.14
C MET A 209 -4.44 11.73 -0.68
N GLY A 210 -4.06 11.16 0.46
CA GLY A 210 -4.82 10.09 1.13
C GLY A 210 -6.26 10.53 1.45
N GLN A 211 -6.44 11.74 1.96
CA GLN A 211 -7.77 12.29 2.24
C GLN A 211 -8.60 12.50 0.97
N VAL A 212 -8.01 13.05 -0.10
CA VAL A 212 -8.69 13.19 -1.41
C VAL A 212 -9.15 11.83 -1.94
N THR A 213 -8.28 10.82 -1.86
CA THR A 213 -8.59 9.46 -2.31
C THR A 213 -9.69 8.82 -1.45
N ALA A 214 -9.66 9.01 -0.14
CA ALA A 214 -10.67 8.48 0.78
C ALA A 214 -12.05 9.09 0.53
N THR A 215 -12.16 10.43 0.49
CA THR A 215 -13.43 11.13 0.22
C THR A 215 -14.00 10.76 -1.14
N ALA A 216 -13.16 10.70 -2.18
CA ALA A 216 -13.61 10.27 -3.51
C ALA A 216 -14.09 8.80 -3.50
N SER A 217 -13.32 7.90 -2.89
CA SER A 217 -13.68 6.48 -2.83
C SER A 217 -14.98 6.23 -2.07
N GLU A 218 -15.23 6.97 -0.99
CA GLU A 218 -16.45 6.83 -0.19
C GLU A 218 -17.69 7.31 -0.97
N ALA A 219 -17.61 8.51 -1.57
CA ALA A 219 -18.70 9.06 -2.37
C ALA A 219 -19.01 8.21 -3.63
N ILE A 220 -17.99 7.63 -4.27
CA ILE A 220 -18.17 6.75 -5.44
C ILE A 220 -18.80 5.41 -5.03
N LYS A 221 -18.34 4.80 -3.93
CA LYS A 221 -18.89 3.53 -3.44
C LYS A 221 -20.33 3.69 -2.92
N GLY A 222 -20.65 4.81 -2.27
CA GLY A 222 -21.98 5.12 -1.75
C GLY A 222 -22.82 6.00 -2.65
N TYR A 223 -22.63 5.96 -3.98
CA TYR A 223 -23.27 6.91 -4.91
C TYR A 223 -24.81 6.89 -4.84
N ASP A 224 -25.39 5.73 -4.52
CA ASP A 224 -26.81 5.50 -4.34
C ASP A 224 -27.33 6.24 -3.12
N VAL A 225 -26.66 6.10 -1.97
CA VAL A 225 -26.96 6.84 -0.73
C VAL A 225 -26.84 8.35 -0.98
N VAL A 226 -25.77 8.79 -1.64
CA VAL A 226 -25.57 10.21 -1.96
C VAL A 226 -26.71 10.76 -2.82
N ARG A 227 -27.19 9.99 -3.79
CA ARG A 227 -28.29 10.41 -4.67
C ARG A 227 -29.64 10.42 -3.96
N VAL A 228 -29.96 9.35 -3.25
CA VAL A 228 -31.26 9.17 -2.58
C VAL A 228 -31.46 10.20 -1.48
N PHE A 229 -30.42 10.49 -0.69
CA PHE A 229 -30.48 11.46 0.40
C PHE A 229 -30.20 12.92 -0.06
N GLY A 230 -30.02 13.16 -1.36
CA GLY A 230 -29.74 14.51 -1.87
C GLY A 230 -28.43 15.11 -1.34
N ALA A 231 -27.47 14.27 -0.95
CA ALA A 231 -26.23 14.68 -0.29
C ALA A 231 -25.15 15.18 -1.26
N GLN A 232 -25.48 15.39 -2.55
CA GLN A 232 -24.48 15.76 -3.57
C GLN A 232 -23.73 17.04 -3.20
N GLN A 233 -24.42 18.02 -2.61
CA GLN A 233 -23.78 19.28 -2.21
C GLN A 233 -22.87 19.10 -0.98
N GLN A 234 -23.24 18.23 -0.04
CA GLN A 234 -22.42 17.90 1.13
C GLN A 234 -21.13 17.19 0.70
N GLU A 235 -21.25 16.15 -0.13
CA GLU A 235 -20.09 15.43 -0.67
C GLU A 235 -19.20 16.33 -1.53
N ARG A 236 -19.82 17.20 -2.34
CA ARG A 236 -19.09 18.20 -3.13
C ARG A 236 -18.28 19.15 -2.24
N GLN A 237 -18.85 19.62 -1.11
CA GLN A 237 -18.13 20.48 -0.17
C GLN A 237 -16.99 19.73 0.53
N GLY A 238 -17.22 18.49 0.95
CA GLY A 238 -16.19 17.62 1.53
C GLY A 238 -15.01 17.42 0.57
N PHE A 239 -15.31 17.06 -0.68
CA PHE A 239 -14.28 16.90 -1.72
C PHE A 239 -13.57 18.23 -2.05
N MET A 240 -14.30 19.35 -2.14
CA MET A 240 -13.69 20.67 -2.34
C MET A 240 -12.72 21.02 -1.20
N ALA A 241 -13.07 20.72 0.05
CA ALA A 241 -12.20 20.98 1.20
C ALA A 241 -10.93 20.13 1.15
N ALA A 242 -11.05 18.81 0.92
CA ALA A 242 -9.91 17.91 0.79
C ALA A 242 -8.99 18.30 -0.39
N SER A 243 -9.58 18.59 -1.56
CA SER A 243 -8.86 19.03 -2.76
C SER A 243 -8.18 20.39 -2.55
N ASN A 244 -8.85 21.35 -1.90
CA ASN A 244 -8.23 22.66 -1.62
C ASN A 244 -7.11 22.55 -0.57
N ASN A 245 -7.21 21.67 0.43
CA ASN A 245 -6.10 21.39 1.33
C ASN A 245 -4.90 20.83 0.56
N ASN A 246 -5.09 19.82 -0.29
CA ASN A 246 -4.04 19.29 -1.16
C ASN A 246 -3.42 20.37 -2.05
N ARG A 247 -4.25 21.21 -2.69
CA ARG A 247 -3.80 22.38 -3.46
C ARG A 247 -2.95 23.34 -2.62
N GLN A 248 -3.36 23.65 -1.40
CA GLN A 248 -2.59 24.53 -0.51
C GLN A 248 -1.24 23.91 -0.12
N GLN A 249 -1.16 22.60 0.15
CA GLN A 249 0.11 21.93 0.41
C GLN A 249 1.00 21.93 -0.84
N ALA A 250 0.44 21.65 -2.02
CA ALA A 250 1.16 21.72 -3.28
C ALA A 250 1.70 23.14 -3.56
N MET A 251 0.92 24.19 -3.26
CA MET A 251 1.37 25.58 -3.39
C MET A 251 2.44 25.97 -2.36
N LYS A 252 2.38 25.45 -1.13
CA LYS A 252 3.46 25.63 -0.15
C LYS A 252 4.77 24.99 -0.62
N LEU A 253 4.68 23.84 -1.30
CA LEU A 253 5.83 23.16 -1.88
C LEU A 253 6.38 23.97 -3.06
N ALA A 254 5.52 24.36 -4.01
CA ALA A 254 5.89 25.17 -5.16
C ALA A 254 6.50 26.52 -4.76
N LEU A 255 6.00 27.17 -3.70
CA LEU A 255 6.59 28.39 -3.16
C LEU A 255 7.99 28.14 -2.62
N ALA A 256 8.19 27.05 -1.86
CA ALA A 256 9.52 26.70 -1.35
C ALA A 256 10.51 26.44 -2.50
N GLU A 257 10.08 25.77 -3.57
CA GLU A 257 10.90 25.52 -4.77
C GLU A 257 11.21 26.84 -5.49
N SER A 258 10.18 27.66 -5.73
CA SER A 258 10.28 28.93 -6.45
C SER A 258 11.09 29.99 -5.72
N VAL A 259 11.27 29.88 -4.40
CA VAL A 259 12.15 30.76 -3.63
C VAL A 259 13.57 30.21 -3.54
N SER A 260 13.73 28.91 -3.30
CA SER A 260 15.06 28.30 -3.10
C SER A 260 15.93 28.34 -4.35
N THR A 261 15.37 28.06 -5.53
CA THR A 261 16.14 28.01 -6.79
C THR A 261 16.71 29.39 -7.19
N PRO A 262 15.92 30.49 -7.22
CA PRO A 262 16.46 31.81 -7.53
C PRO A 262 17.48 32.32 -6.52
N LEU A 263 17.36 31.98 -5.23
CA LEU A 263 18.35 32.33 -4.23
C LEU A 263 19.72 31.71 -4.55
N VAL A 264 19.76 30.43 -4.93
CA VAL A 264 21.00 29.79 -5.36
C VAL A 264 21.52 30.39 -6.66
N GLN A 265 20.65 30.71 -7.62
CA GLN A 265 21.08 31.40 -8.85
C GLN A 265 21.68 32.78 -8.57
N MET A 266 21.11 33.55 -7.64
CA MET A 266 21.65 34.84 -7.24
C MET A 266 23.03 34.66 -6.59
N ILE A 267 23.19 33.65 -5.73
CA ILE A 267 24.49 33.30 -5.14
C ILE A 267 25.53 32.97 -6.22
N VAL A 268 25.16 32.18 -7.23
CA VAL A 268 26.04 31.85 -8.36
C VAL A 268 26.32 33.08 -9.25
N ALA A 269 25.33 33.95 -9.46
CA ALA A 269 25.53 35.19 -10.21
C ALA A 269 26.48 36.15 -9.48
N MET A 270 26.38 36.25 -8.15
CA MET A 270 27.34 36.99 -7.32
C MET A 270 28.74 36.37 -7.37
N ALA A 271 28.83 35.03 -7.41
CA ALA A 271 30.09 34.31 -7.65
C ALA A 271 30.73 34.73 -8.96
N MET A 272 29.93 34.66 -10.04
CA MET A 272 30.37 35.00 -11.39
C MET A 272 30.79 36.47 -11.50
N ALA A 273 30.02 37.39 -10.92
CA ALA A 273 30.36 38.82 -10.92
C ALA A 273 31.68 39.09 -10.17
N SER A 274 31.87 38.46 -9.01
CA SER A 274 33.12 38.57 -8.23
C SER A 274 34.30 37.98 -8.99
N LEU A 275 34.08 36.85 -9.65
CA LEU A 275 35.07 36.16 -10.47
C LEU A 275 35.48 37.00 -11.69
N ILE A 276 34.53 37.61 -12.40
CA ILE A 276 34.83 38.53 -13.51
C ILE A 276 35.61 39.75 -13.02
N TYR A 277 35.18 40.36 -11.90
CA TYR A 277 35.88 41.49 -11.31
C TYR A 277 37.35 41.16 -10.97
N LEU A 278 37.59 39.99 -10.34
CA LEU A 278 38.94 39.54 -10.03
C LEU A 278 39.75 39.18 -11.28
N ALA A 279 39.13 38.52 -12.25
CA ALA A 279 39.80 38.11 -13.48
C ALA A 279 40.21 39.29 -14.37
N LEU A 280 39.51 40.43 -14.27
CA LEU A 280 39.86 41.70 -14.93
C LEU A 280 40.96 42.49 -14.20
N HIS A 281 41.34 42.10 -12.98
CA HIS A 281 42.40 42.77 -12.25
C HIS A 281 43.76 42.52 -12.93
N PRO A 282 44.63 43.54 -13.09
CA PRO A 282 45.91 43.42 -13.81
C PRO A 282 46.77 42.24 -13.36
N SER A 283 46.83 41.98 -12.04
CA SER A 283 47.62 40.89 -11.48
C SER A 283 47.20 39.47 -11.90
N ILE A 284 46.01 39.31 -12.49
CA ILE A 284 45.47 38.03 -12.93
C ILE A 284 45.38 37.97 -14.45
N ILE A 285 44.85 39.03 -15.09
CA ILE A 285 44.69 39.06 -16.56
C ILE A 285 46.04 38.97 -17.28
N ASP A 286 47.10 39.56 -16.73
CA ASP A 286 48.45 39.53 -17.31
C ASP A 286 49.10 38.13 -17.21
N THR A 287 48.51 37.21 -16.45
CA THR A 287 49.00 35.85 -16.25
C THR A 287 48.27 34.80 -17.08
N MET A 288 47.27 35.20 -17.88
CA MET A 288 46.41 34.30 -18.65
C MET A 288 46.41 34.67 -20.14
N SER A 289 46.33 33.68 -21.04
CA SER A 289 46.05 33.95 -22.46
C SER A 289 44.59 34.37 -22.68
N ALA A 290 44.30 34.98 -23.82
CA ALA A 290 42.92 35.32 -24.21
C ALA A 290 42.05 34.04 -24.29
N GLY A 291 42.58 32.94 -24.83
CA GLY A 291 41.89 31.65 -24.83
C GLY A 291 41.62 31.11 -23.43
N GLN A 292 42.60 31.15 -22.53
CA GLN A 292 42.43 30.70 -21.13
C GLN A 292 41.37 31.52 -20.40
N PHE A 293 41.35 32.83 -20.61
CA PHE A 293 40.33 33.71 -20.03
C PHE A 293 38.92 33.36 -20.54
N ILE A 294 38.75 33.16 -21.84
CA ILE A 294 37.46 32.78 -22.43
C ILE A 294 37.02 31.39 -21.96
N ALA A 295 37.93 30.42 -21.91
CA ALA A 295 37.65 29.07 -21.43
C ALA A 295 37.23 29.07 -19.96
N PHE A 296 37.89 29.90 -19.15
CA PHE A 296 37.58 30.09 -17.74
C PHE A 296 36.18 30.70 -17.52
N ILE A 297 35.83 31.77 -18.23
CA ILE A 297 34.49 32.37 -18.18
C ILE A 297 33.42 31.39 -18.68
N THR A 298 33.73 30.65 -19.75
CA THR A 298 32.82 29.64 -20.32
C THR A 298 32.55 28.51 -19.31
N ALA A 299 33.60 27.91 -18.74
CA ALA A 299 33.48 26.84 -17.74
C ALA A 299 32.72 27.32 -16.49
N SER A 300 33.03 28.54 -16.03
CA SER A 300 32.35 29.17 -14.89
C SER A 300 30.86 29.40 -15.20
N GLY A 301 30.52 29.81 -16.42
CA GLY A 301 29.14 30.03 -16.84
C GLY A 301 28.35 28.73 -16.88
N MET A 302 29.00 27.67 -17.36
CA MET A 302 28.44 26.32 -17.45
C MET A 302 28.12 25.70 -16.08
N LEU A 303 28.77 26.14 -14.98
CA LEU A 303 28.44 25.69 -13.61
C LEU A 303 27.04 26.11 -13.14
N THR A 304 26.45 27.16 -13.72
CA THR A 304 25.16 27.69 -13.29
C THR A 304 24.04 26.64 -13.39
N LYS A 305 24.00 25.88 -14.49
CA LYS A 305 22.95 24.88 -14.71
C LYS A 305 23.06 23.67 -13.75
N PRO A 306 24.21 23.00 -13.62
CA PRO A 306 24.39 21.92 -12.65
C PRO A 306 24.07 22.32 -11.20
N LEU A 307 24.52 23.50 -10.75
CA LEU A 307 24.24 24.01 -9.40
C LEU A 307 22.74 24.28 -9.16
N ARG A 308 22.06 24.81 -10.18
CA ARG A 308 20.60 24.98 -10.16
C ARG A 308 19.89 23.62 -10.05
N SER A 309 20.25 22.66 -10.89
CA SER A 309 19.62 21.33 -10.90
C SER A 309 19.81 20.59 -9.58
N MET A 310 20.94 20.77 -8.89
CA MET A 310 21.17 20.23 -7.54
C MET A 310 20.17 20.77 -6.50
N THR A 311 19.71 22.01 -6.67
CA THR A 311 18.73 22.64 -5.77
C THR A 311 17.31 22.15 -6.07
N GLU A 312 16.95 22.07 -7.36
CA GLU A 312 15.64 21.59 -7.81
C GLU A 312 15.42 20.12 -7.38
N VAL A 313 16.45 19.28 -7.52
CA VAL A 313 16.32 17.86 -7.23
C VAL A 313 16.21 17.54 -5.74
N ASN A 314 16.62 18.47 -4.88
CA ASN A 314 16.50 18.30 -3.43
C ASN A 314 15.03 18.12 -3.00
N SER A 315 14.08 18.82 -3.64
CA SER A 315 12.66 18.63 -3.36
C SER A 315 12.21 17.21 -3.70
N ILE A 316 12.59 16.71 -4.88
CA ILE A 316 12.28 15.35 -5.35
C ILE A 316 12.88 14.30 -4.40
N LEU A 317 14.14 14.49 -3.98
CA LEU A 317 14.80 13.62 -3.01
C LEU A 317 14.02 13.57 -1.69
N GLN A 318 13.67 14.72 -1.11
CA GLN A 318 12.93 14.75 0.15
C GLN A 318 11.52 14.14 0.02
N GLN A 319 10.86 14.33 -1.12
CA GLN A 319 9.55 13.73 -1.39
C GLN A 319 9.62 12.20 -1.43
N GLY A 320 10.60 11.66 -2.16
CA GLY A 320 10.75 10.21 -2.24
C GLY A 320 11.28 9.60 -0.94
N ILE A 321 12.06 10.33 -0.12
CA ILE A 321 12.41 9.88 1.24
C ILE A 321 11.16 9.77 2.12
N ALA A 322 10.29 10.79 2.12
CA ALA A 322 9.03 10.75 2.89
C ALA A 322 8.12 9.60 2.42
N ALA A 323 8.01 9.40 1.10
CA ALA A 323 7.25 8.28 0.54
C ALA A 323 7.87 6.91 0.92
N SER A 324 9.20 6.82 0.92
CA SER A 324 9.93 5.62 1.34
C SER A 324 9.70 5.31 2.82
N GLN A 325 9.67 6.31 3.70
CA GLN A 325 9.34 6.11 5.12
C GLN A 325 7.92 5.56 5.29
N SER A 326 6.96 6.04 4.49
CA SER A 326 5.58 5.54 4.51
C SER A 326 5.47 4.09 4.02
N ILE A 327 6.21 3.73 2.97
CA ILE A 327 6.24 2.39 2.38
C ILE A 327 6.99 1.41 3.28
N PHE A 328 8.21 1.74 3.70
CA PHE A 328 8.98 0.89 4.59
C PHE A 328 8.32 0.78 5.96
N GLY A 329 7.61 1.82 6.40
CA GLY A 329 6.79 1.71 7.60
C GLY A 329 5.69 0.67 7.50
N LEU A 330 5.08 0.49 6.32
CA LEU A 330 4.15 -0.62 6.07
C LEU A 330 4.88 -1.97 5.98
N LEU A 331 6.02 -2.03 5.29
CA LEU A 331 6.81 -3.27 5.14
C LEU A 331 7.45 -3.74 6.45
N ASP A 332 7.60 -2.85 7.44
CA ASP A 332 8.15 -3.15 8.76
C ASP A 332 7.04 -3.49 9.78
N GLU A 333 5.77 -3.39 9.41
CA GLU A 333 4.68 -3.92 10.21
C GLU A 333 4.86 -5.44 10.36
N THR A 334 4.68 -5.94 11.58
CA THR A 334 4.86 -7.36 11.87
C THR A 334 3.76 -8.19 11.17
N PRO A 335 4.12 -9.16 10.31
CA PRO A 335 3.17 -10.13 9.77
C PRO A 335 2.44 -10.91 10.86
N GLU A 336 1.37 -11.61 10.49
CA GLU A 336 0.76 -12.63 11.33
C GLU A 336 1.83 -13.66 11.74
N THR A 337 2.10 -13.76 13.04
CA THR A 337 3.02 -14.74 13.58
C THR A 337 2.39 -16.13 13.49
N ASP A 338 3.10 -17.07 12.87
CA ASP A 338 2.75 -18.49 12.88
C ASP A 338 3.86 -19.28 13.61
N GLN A 339 3.66 -19.51 14.91
CA GLN A 339 4.58 -20.32 15.72
C GLN A 339 4.16 -21.79 15.77
N GLY A 340 3.03 -22.15 15.14
CA GLY A 340 2.55 -23.50 15.11
C GLY A 340 3.49 -24.42 14.34
N THR A 341 3.75 -25.60 14.87
CA THR A 341 4.61 -26.61 14.23
C THR A 341 3.86 -27.89 13.91
N ARG A 342 2.67 -28.09 14.50
CA ARG A 342 1.83 -29.25 14.25
C ARG A 342 1.04 -29.07 12.96
N SER A 343 1.01 -30.13 12.17
CA SER A 343 0.17 -30.21 10.99
C SER A 343 -1.07 -31.05 11.28
N LEU A 344 -2.21 -30.63 10.74
CA LEU A 344 -3.49 -31.29 10.90
C LEU A 344 -4.12 -31.54 9.53
N THR A 345 -4.30 -32.81 9.18
CA THR A 345 -4.86 -33.18 7.86
C THR A 345 -6.38 -32.97 7.81
N ARG A 346 -7.12 -33.62 8.71
CA ARG A 346 -8.57 -33.44 8.86
C ARG A 346 -8.95 -33.56 10.33
N ALA A 347 -9.58 -32.52 10.87
CA ALA A 347 -10.11 -32.53 12.24
C ALA A 347 -11.33 -33.46 12.35
N LYS A 348 -11.54 -34.06 13.53
CA LYS A 348 -12.81 -34.68 13.94
C LYS A 348 -13.85 -33.61 14.24
N GLY A 349 -13.41 -32.45 14.73
CA GLY A 349 -14.26 -31.26 14.91
C GLY A 349 -14.72 -31.02 16.35
N LEU A 350 -14.02 -31.56 17.34
CA LEU A 350 -14.23 -31.21 18.75
C LEU A 350 -13.59 -29.85 19.03
N ILE A 351 -14.37 -28.86 19.48
CA ILE A 351 -13.85 -27.53 19.84
C ILE A 351 -14.02 -27.31 21.33
N THR A 352 -12.97 -26.91 22.04
CA THR A 352 -13.01 -26.61 23.47
C THR A 352 -12.45 -25.21 23.74
N PHE A 353 -13.24 -24.35 24.36
CA PHE A 353 -12.78 -23.08 24.93
C PHE A 353 -12.52 -23.30 26.41
N GLU A 354 -11.31 -23.02 26.89
CA GLU A 354 -10.93 -23.18 28.30
C GLU A 354 -10.45 -21.86 28.89
N ASN A 355 -11.28 -21.26 29.75
CA ASN A 355 -11.03 -20.00 30.47
C ASN A 355 -10.54 -18.86 29.55
N VAL A 356 -11.18 -18.72 28.39
CA VAL A 356 -10.74 -17.75 27.38
C VAL A 356 -11.14 -16.34 27.78
N ASP A 357 -10.14 -15.45 27.83
CA ASP A 357 -10.31 -14.00 27.99
C ASP A 357 -9.77 -13.27 26.74
N PHE A 358 -10.47 -12.24 26.30
CA PHE A 358 -10.02 -11.41 25.18
C PHE A 358 -10.55 -9.98 25.24
N SER A 359 -9.72 -9.03 24.77
CA SER A 359 -10.08 -7.65 24.49
C SER A 359 -9.37 -7.13 23.24
N TYR A 360 -10.06 -6.32 22.43
CA TYR A 360 -9.42 -5.61 21.30
C TYR A 360 -8.51 -4.46 21.79
N ASP A 361 -8.90 -3.80 22.89
CA ASP A 361 -8.17 -2.73 23.57
C ASP A 361 -8.18 -2.97 25.11
N LYS A 362 -8.36 -1.95 25.94
CA LYS A 362 -8.44 -2.08 27.40
C LYS A 362 -9.82 -2.52 27.93
N GLN A 363 -10.82 -2.68 27.07
CA GLN A 363 -12.15 -3.14 27.47
C GLN A 363 -12.29 -4.64 27.23
N ALA A 364 -12.44 -5.41 28.33
CA ALA A 364 -12.69 -6.84 28.28
C ALA A 364 -13.96 -7.14 27.47
N LEU A 365 -13.83 -7.99 26.44
CA LEU A 365 -14.91 -8.31 25.51
C LEU A 365 -15.34 -9.78 25.58
N ILE A 366 -14.45 -10.68 25.98
CA ILE A 366 -14.75 -12.07 26.33
C ILE A 366 -14.12 -12.34 27.69
N GLN A 367 -14.86 -12.94 28.61
CA GLN A 367 -14.41 -13.20 29.98
C GLN A 367 -14.75 -14.63 30.40
N GLN A 368 -13.73 -15.38 30.82
CA GLN A 368 -13.78 -16.73 31.39
C GLN A 368 -14.67 -17.70 30.61
N LEU A 369 -14.60 -17.63 29.28
CA LEU A 369 -15.42 -18.46 28.42
C LEU A 369 -14.97 -19.93 28.51
N ASN A 370 -15.91 -20.79 28.89
CA ASN A 370 -15.72 -22.24 29.01
C ASN A 370 -16.84 -22.96 28.26
N VAL A 371 -16.53 -23.60 27.13
CA VAL A 371 -17.51 -24.30 26.27
C VAL A 371 -16.86 -25.49 25.60
N VAL A 372 -17.61 -26.59 25.48
CA VAL A 372 -17.22 -27.77 24.69
C VAL A 372 -18.26 -28.01 23.60
N ILE A 373 -17.83 -28.03 22.34
CA ILE A 373 -18.65 -28.30 21.15
C ILE A 373 -18.25 -29.66 20.59
N GLN A 374 -19.20 -30.59 20.54
CA GLN A 374 -18.96 -31.96 20.09
C GLN A 374 -18.82 -32.06 18.56
N PRO A 375 -18.09 -33.07 18.04
CA PRO A 375 -18.03 -33.35 16.61
C PRO A 375 -19.41 -33.47 15.96
N GLY A 376 -19.62 -32.77 14.85
CA GLY A 376 -20.87 -32.79 14.09
C GLY A 376 -22.02 -32.00 14.72
N GLN A 377 -21.80 -31.35 15.86
CA GLN A 377 -22.81 -30.57 16.56
C GLN A 377 -23.03 -29.22 15.88
N VAL A 378 -24.29 -28.81 15.76
CA VAL A 378 -24.70 -27.47 15.31
C VAL A 378 -24.91 -26.58 16.54
N VAL A 379 -24.13 -25.50 16.63
CA VAL A 379 -24.13 -24.57 17.76
C VAL A 379 -24.56 -23.17 17.32
N ALA A 380 -25.63 -22.66 17.92
CA ALA A 380 -26.11 -21.30 17.68
C ALA A 380 -25.57 -20.33 18.74
N LEU A 381 -24.90 -19.27 18.29
CA LEU A 381 -24.47 -18.13 19.11
C LEU A 381 -25.59 -17.08 19.12
N VAL A 382 -26.21 -16.88 20.28
CA VAL A 382 -27.34 -15.96 20.47
C VAL A 382 -26.95 -14.86 21.47
N GLY A 383 -27.46 -13.65 21.27
CA GLY A 383 -27.23 -12.54 22.20
C GLY A 383 -27.39 -11.19 21.54
N ARG A 384 -27.39 -10.13 22.34
CA ARG A 384 -27.53 -8.75 21.85
C ARG A 384 -26.40 -8.35 20.91
N SER A 385 -26.61 -7.31 20.11
CA SER A 385 -25.52 -6.73 19.32
C SER A 385 -24.40 -6.27 20.26
N GLY A 386 -23.15 -6.61 19.95
CA GLY A 386 -21.99 -6.32 20.81
C GLY A 386 -21.72 -7.34 21.93
N SER A 387 -22.46 -8.45 22.02
CA SER A 387 -22.25 -9.45 23.07
C SER A 387 -20.99 -10.32 22.94
N GLY A 388 -20.24 -10.20 21.84
CA GLY A 388 -18.99 -10.95 21.62
C GLY A 388 -19.06 -12.12 20.61
N LYS A 389 -20.23 -12.39 20.00
CA LYS A 389 -20.42 -13.52 19.04
C LYS A 389 -19.39 -13.57 17.90
N SER A 390 -19.25 -12.48 17.14
CA SER A 390 -18.28 -12.41 16.03
C SER A 390 -16.83 -12.47 16.52
N THR A 391 -16.56 -11.98 17.73
CA THR A 391 -15.23 -12.08 18.35
C THR A 391 -14.87 -13.52 18.66
N LEU A 392 -15.81 -14.33 19.15
CA LEU A 392 -15.59 -15.76 19.41
C LEU A 392 -15.20 -16.50 18.11
N VAL A 393 -15.89 -16.20 17.00
CA VAL A 393 -15.53 -16.71 15.68
C VAL A 393 -14.14 -16.23 15.25
N ASN A 394 -13.82 -14.95 15.43
CA ASN A 394 -12.51 -14.40 15.05
C ASN A 394 -11.36 -15.03 15.85
N LEU A 395 -11.59 -15.41 17.12
CA LEU A 395 -10.63 -16.13 17.94
C LEU A 395 -10.44 -17.58 17.46
N LEU A 396 -11.52 -18.28 17.12
CA LEU A 396 -11.46 -19.63 16.55
C LEU A 396 -10.70 -19.66 15.20
N LEU A 397 -10.91 -18.64 14.37
CA LEU A 397 -10.21 -18.46 13.08
C LEU A 397 -8.77 -17.92 13.24
N ARG A 398 -8.36 -17.64 14.48
CA ARG A 398 -7.07 -17.06 14.86
C ARG A 398 -6.75 -15.75 14.11
N PHE A 399 -7.77 -14.96 13.81
CA PHE A 399 -7.58 -13.55 13.41
C PHE A 399 -7.10 -12.70 14.58
N TYR A 400 -7.43 -13.14 15.80
CA TYR A 400 -6.93 -12.64 17.05
C TYR A 400 -6.54 -13.83 17.94
N GLU A 401 -5.64 -13.59 18.88
CA GLU A 401 -5.21 -14.60 19.85
C GLU A 401 -5.78 -14.26 21.25
N PRO A 402 -6.18 -15.27 22.04
CA PRO A 402 -6.69 -15.05 23.37
C PRO A 402 -5.61 -14.46 24.28
N GLN A 403 -5.98 -13.57 25.20
CA GLN A 403 -5.05 -12.99 26.17
C GLN A 403 -4.80 -13.93 27.35
N ARG A 404 -5.80 -14.76 27.67
CA ARG A 404 -5.74 -15.81 28.69
C ARG A 404 -6.59 -16.99 28.23
N GLY A 405 -6.26 -18.17 28.74
CA GLY A 405 -6.94 -19.41 28.39
C GLY A 405 -6.42 -19.98 27.08
N ARG A 406 -7.12 -21.00 26.58
CA ARG A 406 -6.75 -21.68 25.33
C ARG A 406 -7.98 -22.16 24.58
N ILE A 407 -7.83 -22.28 23.27
CA ILE A 407 -8.83 -22.84 22.38
C ILE A 407 -8.22 -24.11 21.80
N LEU A 408 -8.90 -25.24 21.99
CA LEU A 408 -8.44 -26.54 21.55
C LEU A 408 -9.30 -27.03 20.37
N LEU A 409 -8.64 -27.62 19.38
CA LEU A 409 -9.25 -28.38 18.29
C LEU A 409 -8.80 -29.84 18.42
N ASP A 410 -9.73 -30.75 18.67
CA ASP A 410 -9.47 -32.17 18.92
C ASP A 410 -8.45 -32.43 20.05
N GLY A 411 -8.34 -31.50 20.99
CA GLY A 411 -7.42 -31.55 22.14
C GLY A 411 -6.08 -30.84 21.93
N ASP A 412 -5.74 -30.46 20.70
CA ASP A 412 -4.55 -29.66 20.39
C ASP A 412 -4.86 -28.16 20.48
N ASP A 413 -3.97 -27.34 21.06
CA ASP A 413 -4.14 -25.89 21.06
C ASP A 413 -4.04 -25.35 19.62
N ILE A 414 -4.99 -24.49 19.22
CA ILE A 414 -4.96 -23.86 17.90
C ILE A 414 -3.71 -23.00 17.67
N GLN A 415 -3.00 -22.63 18.73
CA GLN A 415 -1.70 -21.94 18.67
C GLN A 415 -0.54 -22.86 18.25
N ASP A 416 -0.63 -24.16 18.57
CA ASP A 416 0.38 -25.17 18.22
C ASP A 416 0.25 -25.66 16.77
N LEU A 417 -0.93 -25.49 16.17
CA LEU A 417 -1.21 -25.77 14.76
C LEU A 417 -0.69 -24.63 13.87
N THR A 418 -0.19 -24.99 12.68
CA THR A 418 0.08 -23.97 11.64
C THR A 418 -1.23 -23.24 11.28
N ARG A 419 -1.16 -21.93 11.03
CA ARG A 419 -2.36 -21.14 10.66
C ARG A 419 -3.00 -21.66 9.38
N LEU A 420 -2.19 -22.12 8.43
CA LEU A 420 -2.67 -22.71 7.19
C LEU A 420 -3.48 -23.98 7.45
N ASP A 421 -2.99 -24.89 8.29
CA ASP A 421 -3.68 -26.14 8.60
C ASP A 421 -4.94 -25.89 9.42
N LEU A 422 -4.91 -24.98 10.40
CA LEU A 422 -6.11 -24.56 11.13
C LEU A 422 -7.18 -24.01 10.16
N ARG A 423 -6.82 -23.05 9.31
CA ARG A 423 -7.76 -22.42 8.36
C ARG A 423 -8.19 -23.39 7.25
N ARG A 424 -7.43 -24.44 6.97
CA ARG A 424 -7.85 -25.54 6.08
C ARG A 424 -9.03 -26.32 6.68
N GLN A 425 -9.10 -26.45 8.00
CA GLN A 425 -10.19 -27.14 8.70
C GLN A 425 -11.52 -26.37 8.75
N VAL A 426 -11.54 -25.09 8.37
CA VAL A 426 -12.72 -24.23 8.52
C VAL A 426 -13.26 -23.73 7.18
N ALA A 427 -14.54 -23.92 6.90
CA ALA A 427 -15.27 -23.22 5.85
C ALA A 427 -16.03 -22.03 6.46
N LEU A 428 -16.03 -20.88 5.78
CA LEU A 428 -16.65 -19.65 6.26
C LEU A 428 -17.66 -19.14 5.23
N VAL A 429 -18.88 -18.86 5.70
CA VAL A 429 -19.90 -18.13 4.95
C VAL A 429 -20.21 -16.86 5.72
N THR A 430 -19.75 -15.71 5.20
CA THR A 430 -19.87 -14.40 5.83
C THR A 430 -21.23 -13.75 5.55
N GLN A 431 -21.64 -12.82 6.41
CA GLN A 431 -22.84 -11.99 6.22
C GLN A 431 -22.74 -11.17 4.93
N GLN A 432 -21.60 -10.51 4.71
CA GLN A 432 -21.30 -9.80 3.46
C GLN A 432 -20.45 -10.70 2.58
N VAL A 433 -21.07 -11.28 1.55
CA VAL A 433 -20.36 -12.14 0.60
C VAL A 433 -19.44 -11.29 -0.28
N VAL A 434 -18.15 -11.60 -0.22
CA VAL A 434 -17.16 -11.04 -1.14
C VAL A 434 -16.97 -11.98 -2.33
N LEU A 435 -17.29 -11.48 -3.52
CA LEU A 435 -16.98 -12.12 -4.80
C LEU A 435 -15.89 -11.33 -5.51
N PHE A 436 -14.95 -12.05 -6.12
CA PHE A 436 -13.84 -11.47 -6.86
C PHE A 436 -14.20 -11.37 -8.33
N ASN A 437 -13.57 -10.42 -9.03
CA ASN A 437 -13.74 -10.30 -10.48
C ASN A 437 -13.23 -11.57 -11.18
N GLY A 438 -14.13 -12.26 -11.87
CA GLY A 438 -13.91 -13.57 -12.46
C GLY A 438 -15.23 -14.26 -12.78
N THR A 439 -15.18 -15.53 -13.19
CA THR A 439 -16.38 -16.33 -13.46
C THR A 439 -17.03 -16.81 -12.16
N ILE A 440 -18.29 -17.26 -12.23
CA ILE A 440 -18.95 -17.94 -11.11
C ILE A 440 -18.15 -19.18 -10.71
N ALA A 441 -17.69 -19.98 -11.67
CA ALA A 441 -16.87 -21.17 -11.42
C ALA A 441 -15.58 -20.82 -10.65
N GLN A 442 -14.87 -19.76 -11.03
CA GLN A 442 -13.66 -19.30 -10.35
C GLN A 442 -13.94 -18.80 -8.92
N ASN A 443 -15.11 -18.22 -8.68
CA ASN A 443 -15.52 -17.78 -7.35
C ASN A 443 -15.90 -18.95 -6.43
N ILE A 444 -16.43 -20.05 -6.98
CA ILE A 444 -16.69 -21.30 -6.25
C ILE A 444 -15.34 -21.99 -5.95
N ALA A 445 -14.49 -22.15 -6.96
CA ALA A 445 -13.15 -22.72 -6.88
C ALA A 445 -12.09 -21.70 -6.43
N TYR A 446 -12.30 -21.06 -5.28
CA TYR A 446 -11.39 -20.03 -4.79
C TYR A 446 -10.25 -20.60 -3.92
N GLY A 447 -9.08 -19.95 -3.94
CA GLY A 447 -7.94 -20.28 -3.07
C GLY A 447 -7.40 -21.70 -3.30
N ALA A 448 -7.32 -22.50 -2.24
CA ALA A 448 -6.84 -23.88 -2.30
C ALA A 448 -7.66 -24.77 -3.26
N MET A 449 -8.89 -24.37 -3.60
CA MET A 449 -9.76 -25.09 -4.52
C MET A 449 -9.61 -24.65 -5.99
N HIS A 450 -8.64 -23.79 -6.32
CA HIS A 450 -8.48 -23.22 -7.68
C HIS A 450 -8.29 -24.27 -8.78
N HIS A 451 -7.72 -25.42 -8.45
CA HIS A 451 -7.50 -26.54 -9.37
C HIS A 451 -8.59 -27.62 -9.26
N ALA A 452 -9.73 -27.34 -8.65
CA ALA A 452 -10.86 -28.27 -8.63
C ALA A 452 -11.33 -28.58 -10.06
N SER A 453 -11.66 -29.84 -10.31
CA SER A 453 -12.22 -30.27 -11.60
C SER A 453 -13.58 -29.62 -11.84
N GLU A 454 -13.95 -29.45 -13.12
CA GLU A 454 -15.26 -28.93 -13.51
C GLU A 454 -16.40 -29.75 -12.90
N GLU A 455 -16.24 -31.08 -12.84
CA GLU A 455 -17.20 -32.00 -12.21
C GLU A 455 -17.43 -31.68 -10.73
N GLN A 456 -16.36 -31.47 -9.96
CA GLN A 456 -16.45 -31.09 -8.55
C GLN A 456 -17.15 -29.74 -8.37
N ILE A 457 -16.85 -28.77 -9.23
CA ILE A 457 -17.50 -27.45 -9.22
C ILE A 457 -19.00 -27.59 -9.51
N ILE A 458 -19.38 -28.39 -10.50
CA ILE A 458 -20.79 -28.64 -10.85
C ILE A 458 -21.53 -29.33 -9.70
N VAL A 459 -20.92 -30.32 -9.04
CA VAL A 459 -21.53 -31.00 -7.88
C VAL A 459 -21.78 -30.00 -6.75
N ALA A 460 -20.79 -29.19 -6.38
CA ALA A 460 -20.94 -28.17 -5.35
C ALA A 460 -21.98 -27.10 -5.74
N ALA A 461 -21.99 -26.67 -7.01
CA ALA A 461 -22.95 -25.71 -7.54
C ALA A 461 -24.39 -26.25 -7.50
N LYS A 462 -24.59 -27.53 -7.84
CA LYS A 462 -25.91 -28.18 -7.77
C LYS A 462 -26.41 -28.30 -6.32
N ALA A 463 -25.54 -28.73 -5.42
CA ALA A 463 -25.85 -28.86 -3.99
C ALA A 463 -26.22 -27.51 -3.36
N ALA A 464 -25.50 -26.43 -3.72
CA ALA A 464 -25.83 -25.07 -3.30
C ALA A 464 -26.97 -24.40 -4.09
N ARG A 465 -27.62 -25.11 -5.01
CA ARG A 465 -28.67 -24.59 -5.91
C ARG A 465 -28.21 -23.40 -6.78
N VAL A 466 -26.93 -23.29 -7.09
CA VAL A 466 -26.38 -22.27 -8.01
C VAL A 466 -26.83 -22.52 -9.44
N THR A 467 -26.95 -23.79 -9.85
CA THR A 467 -27.36 -24.15 -11.22
C THR A 467 -28.75 -23.64 -11.59
N GLU A 468 -29.64 -23.46 -10.61
CA GLU A 468 -31.00 -22.96 -10.84
C GLU A 468 -31.04 -21.62 -11.59
N PHE A 469 -30.12 -20.69 -11.28
CA PHE A 469 -30.04 -19.42 -12.00
C PHE A 469 -28.98 -19.43 -13.10
N THR A 470 -27.89 -20.19 -12.95
CA THR A 470 -26.85 -20.22 -13.99
C THR A 470 -27.31 -20.95 -15.24
N ASP A 471 -28.20 -21.94 -15.15
CA ASP A 471 -28.74 -22.64 -16.32
C ASP A 471 -29.60 -21.72 -17.20
N ARG A 472 -30.08 -20.60 -16.64
CA ARG A 472 -30.79 -19.53 -17.35
C ARG A 472 -29.87 -18.43 -17.88
N MET A 473 -28.58 -18.45 -17.52
CA MET A 473 -27.57 -17.51 -18.02
C MET A 473 -26.92 -18.05 -19.29
N SER A 474 -26.68 -17.17 -20.26
CA SER A 474 -26.07 -17.54 -21.55
C SER A 474 -24.70 -18.20 -21.45
N LEU A 475 -23.95 -17.92 -20.38
CA LEU A 475 -22.60 -18.46 -20.13
C LEU A 475 -22.55 -19.44 -18.96
N GLY A 476 -23.68 -19.80 -18.34
CA GLY A 476 -23.69 -20.73 -17.22
C GLY A 476 -22.74 -20.34 -16.08
N LEU A 477 -21.97 -21.30 -15.58
CA LEU A 477 -20.91 -21.08 -14.57
C LEU A 477 -19.74 -20.21 -15.08
N SER A 478 -19.61 -20.03 -16.40
CA SER A 478 -18.61 -19.15 -17.00
C SER A 478 -19.04 -17.67 -17.02
N THR A 479 -20.24 -17.34 -16.52
CA THR A 479 -20.70 -15.96 -16.42
C THR A 479 -19.78 -15.14 -15.52
N ILE A 480 -19.39 -13.95 -15.99
CA ILE A 480 -18.53 -13.03 -15.25
C ILE A 480 -19.37 -12.30 -14.20
N VAL A 481 -18.91 -12.35 -12.95
CA VAL A 481 -19.60 -11.81 -11.78
C VAL A 481 -19.45 -10.28 -11.68
N GLY A 482 -18.33 -9.74 -12.17
CA GLY A 482 -17.98 -8.31 -12.08
C GLY A 482 -17.43 -7.89 -10.71
N GLU A 483 -17.22 -6.59 -10.49
CA GLU A 483 -16.73 -6.06 -9.22
C GLU A 483 -17.73 -6.34 -8.09
N SER A 484 -17.30 -7.05 -7.04
CA SER A 484 -18.12 -7.41 -5.86
C SER A 484 -19.45 -8.14 -6.17
N GLY A 485 -19.60 -8.70 -7.37
CA GLY A 485 -20.83 -9.37 -7.79
C GLY A 485 -22.06 -8.48 -7.92
N LEU A 486 -21.87 -7.22 -8.35
CA LEU A 486 -22.96 -6.26 -8.56
C LEU A 486 -24.07 -6.75 -9.52
N LEU A 487 -23.77 -7.72 -10.39
CA LEU A 487 -24.73 -8.27 -11.35
C LEU A 487 -25.62 -9.38 -10.76
N LEU A 488 -25.37 -9.79 -9.51
CA LEU A 488 -26.06 -10.90 -8.85
C LEU A 488 -26.94 -10.41 -7.71
N SER A 489 -28.08 -11.07 -7.50
CA SER A 489 -28.91 -10.82 -6.32
C SER A 489 -28.20 -11.23 -5.03
N GLY A 490 -28.64 -10.71 -3.88
CA GLY A 490 -28.11 -11.10 -2.57
C GLY A 490 -28.11 -12.62 -2.38
N GLY A 491 -29.22 -13.28 -2.76
CA GLY A 491 -29.36 -14.72 -2.60
C GLY A 491 -28.50 -15.54 -3.56
N GLN A 492 -28.26 -15.04 -4.77
CA GLN A 492 -27.31 -15.65 -5.70
C GLN A 492 -25.88 -15.59 -5.17
N ARG A 493 -25.46 -14.45 -4.62
CA ARG A 493 -24.13 -14.31 -4.01
C ARG A 493 -23.97 -15.26 -2.82
N GLN A 494 -25.00 -15.38 -1.97
CA GLN A 494 -24.99 -16.31 -0.84
C GLN A 494 -24.85 -17.77 -1.28
N ARG A 495 -25.63 -18.20 -2.28
CA ARG A 495 -25.53 -19.56 -2.84
C ARG A 495 -24.13 -19.85 -3.40
N ILE A 496 -23.47 -18.87 -4.03
CA ILE A 496 -22.07 -19.02 -4.48
C ILE A 496 -21.11 -19.19 -3.30
N ALA A 497 -21.30 -18.44 -2.20
CA ALA A 497 -20.50 -18.61 -0.99
C ALA A 497 -20.71 -19.99 -0.33
N ILE A 498 -21.94 -20.50 -0.32
CA ILE A 498 -22.26 -21.85 0.16
C ILE A 498 -21.64 -22.92 -0.75
N ALA A 499 -21.70 -22.74 -2.07
CA ALA A 499 -21.03 -23.63 -3.03
C ALA A 499 -19.50 -23.67 -2.79
N ARG A 500 -18.88 -22.52 -2.49
CA ARG A 500 -17.46 -22.42 -2.11
C ARG A 500 -17.17 -23.21 -0.83
N ALA A 501 -18.04 -23.12 0.17
CA ALA A 501 -17.91 -23.89 1.41
C ALA A 501 -18.09 -25.40 1.20
N LEU A 502 -19.08 -25.81 0.40
CA LEU A 502 -19.32 -27.21 0.02
C LEU A 502 -18.12 -27.80 -0.71
N LEU A 503 -17.58 -27.07 -1.70
CA LEU A 503 -16.44 -27.53 -2.48
C LEU A 503 -15.20 -27.73 -1.59
N LYS A 504 -14.96 -26.84 -0.62
CA LYS A 504 -13.84 -26.95 0.33
C LYS A 504 -13.93 -28.19 1.23
N ASP A 505 -15.13 -28.68 1.53
CA ASP A 505 -15.40 -29.83 2.40
C ASP A 505 -14.62 -29.82 3.74
N ALA A 506 -14.70 -28.69 4.44
CA ALA A 506 -14.02 -28.53 5.72
C ALA A 506 -14.85 -29.15 6.88
N PRO A 507 -14.22 -29.77 7.90
CA PRO A 507 -14.93 -30.38 9.03
C PRO A 507 -15.59 -29.37 9.97
N LEU A 508 -15.08 -28.13 10.00
CA LEU A 508 -15.67 -27.02 10.75
C LEU A 508 -16.35 -26.05 9.79
N LEU A 509 -17.56 -25.64 10.11
CA LEU A 509 -18.32 -24.66 9.34
C LEU A 509 -18.67 -23.46 10.23
N VAL A 510 -18.42 -22.25 9.74
CA VAL A 510 -18.83 -21.01 10.37
C VAL A 510 -19.81 -20.29 9.47
N LEU A 511 -21.01 -20.02 10.00
CA LEU A 511 -22.08 -19.32 9.31
C LEU A 511 -22.36 -18.00 10.03
N ASP A 512 -22.17 -16.87 9.35
CA ASP A 512 -22.49 -15.55 9.87
C ASP A 512 -23.69 -14.97 9.12
N GLU A 513 -24.87 -14.99 9.75
CA GLU A 513 -26.10 -14.35 9.29
C GLU A 513 -26.44 -14.58 7.79
N ALA A 514 -26.45 -15.84 7.36
CA ALA A 514 -26.49 -16.22 5.94
C ALA A 514 -27.81 -15.97 5.19
N THR A 515 -28.77 -15.24 5.78
CA THR A 515 -30.14 -15.14 5.27
C THR A 515 -30.77 -13.75 5.35
N SER A 516 -30.11 -12.68 5.82
CA SER A 516 -30.77 -11.38 5.93
C SER A 516 -30.94 -10.67 4.58
N ALA A 517 -32.14 -10.08 4.37
CA ALA A 517 -32.58 -9.34 3.18
C ALA A 517 -32.76 -10.16 1.88
N LEU A 518 -33.52 -11.26 1.94
CA LEU A 518 -33.80 -12.13 0.79
C LEU A 518 -35.29 -12.27 0.52
N ASP A 519 -35.64 -12.41 -0.76
CA ASP A 519 -36.99 -12.83 -1.17
C ASP A 519 -37.29 -14.27 -0.72
N THR A 520 -38.56 -14.56 -0.43
CA THR A 520 -39.02 -15.84 0.15
C THR A 520 -38.63 -17.05 -0.71
N GLU A 521 -38.50 -16.89 -2.03
CA GLU A 521 -38.09 -17.97 -2.93
C GLU A 521 -36.58 -18.26 -2.81
N SER A 522 -35.74 -17.23 -2.90
CA SER A 522 -34.29 -17.35 -2.69
C SER A 522 -33.95 -17.89 -1.31
N GLU A 523 -34.73 -17.52 -0.30
CA GLU A 523 -34.56 -17.98 1.07
C GLU A 523 -34.72 -19.50 1.20
N ARG A 524 -35.73 -20.10 0.57
CA ARG A 524 -35.92 -21.56 0.59
C ARG A 524 -34.73 -22.30 -0.03
N TYR A 525 -34.20 -21.80 -1.14
CA TYR A 525 -33.02 -22.39 -1.77
C TYR A 525 -31.78 -22.28 -0.88
N ILE A 526 -31.63 -21.15 -0.19
CA ILE A 526 -30.50 -20.93 0.73
C ILE A 526 -30.63 -21.81 1.96
N GLN A 527 -31.81 -21.91 2.57
CA GLN A 527 -32.02 -22.81 3.70
C GLN A 527 -31.73 -24.26 3.30
N SER A 528 -32.24 -24.73 2.16
CA SER A 528 -31.90 -26.07 1.66
C SER A 528 -30.41 -26.26 1.42
N ALA A 529 -29.71 -25.24 0.93
CA ALA A 529 -28.26 -25.29 0.73
C ALA A 529 -27.47 -25.25 2.06
N LEU A 530 -28.00 -24.55 3.07
CA LEU A 530 -27.45 -24.53 4.43
C LEU A 530 -27.66 -25.86 5.13
N ASP A 531 -28.85 -26.46 5.03
CA ASP A 531 -29.12 -27.78 5.59
C ASP A 531 -28.15 -28.81 5.02
N GLU A 532 -27.93 -28.79 3.69
CA GLU A 532 -26.98 -29.65 3.00
C GLU A 532 -25.52 -29.39 3.45
N VAL A 533 -25.10 -28.12 3.58
CA VAL A 533 -23.72 -27.78 3.95
C VAL A 533 -23.40 -28.08 5.40
N MET A 534 -24.40 -28.20 6.29
CA MET A 534 -24.22 -28.53 7.70
C MET A 534 -24.06 -30.03 7.96
N VAL A 535 -24.54 -30.91 7.07
CA VAL A 535 -24.53 -32.36 7.28
C VAL A 535 -23.11 -32.88 7.54
N GLY A 536 -22.91 -33.54 8.69
CA GLY A 536 -21.65 -34.20 9.04
C GLY A 536 -20.52 -33.25 9.42
N ARG A 537 -20.80 -31.99 9.78
CA ARG A 537 -19.81 -30.97 10.12
C ARG A 537 -20.13 -30.29 11.44
N THR A 538 -19.11 -30.00 12.24
CA THR A 538 -19.27 -29.16 13.43
C THR A 538 -19.52 -27.73 12.97
N THR A 539 -20.67 -27.17 13.33
CA THR A 539 -21.13 -25.89 12.77
C THR A 539 -21.32 -24.86 13.87
N LEU A 540 -20.69 -23.69 13.73
CA LEU A 540 -20.96 -22.51 14.55
C LEU A 540 -21.77 -21.52 13.73
N VAL A 541 -22.97 -21.20 14.19
CA VAL A 541 -23.87 -20.25 13.55
C VAL A 541 -23.99 -19.00 14.42
N ILE A 542 -23.61 -17.84 13.89
CA ILE A 542 -24.02 -16.55 14.47
C ILE A 542 -25.46 -16.33 14.05
N ALA A 543 -26.38 -16.67 14.96
CA ALA A 543 -27.77 -16.82 14.62
C ALA A 543 -28.55 -15.53 14.89
N HIS A 544 -29.27 -15.07 13.87
CA HIS A 544 -30.25 -13.99 13.96
C HIS A 544 -31.66 -14.45 13.58
N ARG A 545 -31.81 -15.69 13.07
CA ARG A 545 -33.09 -16.26 12.64
C ARG A 545 -33.51 -17.41 13.53
N LEU A 546 -34.80 -17.43 13.87
CA LEU A 546 -35.41 -18.40 14.77
C LEU A 546 -35.23 -19.85 14.27
N SER A 547 -35.47 -20.11 12.99
CA SER A 547 -35.37 -21.45 12.41
C SER A 547 -34.02 -22.11 12.63
N THR A 548 -32.94 -21.36 12.47
CA THR A 548 -31.56 -21.86 12.68
C THR A 548 -31.23 -22.00 14.16
N ILE A 549 -31.85 -21.21 15.04
CA ILE A 549 -31.68 -21.29 16.50
C ILE A 549 -32.41 -22.52 17.05
N GLU A 550 -33.66 -22.74 16.66
CA GLU A 550 -34.50 -23.84 17.15
C GLU A 550 -33.96 -25.21 16.74
N GLN A 551 -33.36 -25.29 15.56
CA GLN A 551 -32.77 -26.51 15.00
C GLN A 551 -31.36 -26.79 15.53
N ALA A 552 -30.74 -25.87 16.28
CA ALA A 552 -29.40 -26.08 16.81
C ALA A 552 -29.41 -27.11 17.95
N ASP A 553 -28.43 -28.01 17.94
CA ASP A 553 -28.24 -29.00 19.00
C ASP A 553 -27.89 -28.33 20.34
N MET A 554 -27.18 -27.21 20.28
CA MET A 554 -26.82 -26.41 21.45
C MET A 554 -26.86 -24.91 21.11
N ILE A 555 -27.37 -24.13 22.06
CA ILE A 555 -27.44 -22.68 21.99
C ILE A 555 -26.52 -22.11 23.07
N LEU A 556 -25.70 -21.13 22.69
CA LEU A 556 -24.82 -20.38 23.58
C LEU A 556 -25.31 -18.94 23.63
N VAL A 557 -25.80 -18.53 24.79
CA VAL A 557 -26.34 -17.19 25.01
C VAL A 557 -25.25 -16.31 25.61
N MET A 558 -24.85 -15.30 24.86
CA MET A 558 -23.82 -14.35 25.27
C MET A 558 -24.43 -13.00 25.65
N ASP A 559 -24.01 -12.46 26.79
CA ASP A 559 -24.29 -11.08 27.18
C ASP A 559 -23.05 -10.42 27.77
N GLN A 560 -22.78 -9.18 27.36
CA GLN A 560 -21.63 -8.38 27.81
C GLN A 560 -20.29 -9.13 27.84
N GLY A 561 -20.06 -10.04 26.89
CA GLY A 561 -18.82 -10.81 26.80
C GLY A 561 -18.73 -12.04 27.69
N GLN A 562 -19.81 -12.40 28.38
CA GLN A 562 -19.92 -13.60 29.20
C GLN A 562 -20.92 -14.58 28.58
N LEU A 563 -20.66 -15.87 28.76
CA LEU A 563 -21.64 -16.92 28.48
C LEU A 563 -22.59 -17.01 29.67
N VAL A 564 -23.83 -16.58 29.47
CA VAL A 564 -24.83 -16.52 30.56
C VAL A 564 -25.69 -17.77 30.63
N GLU A 565 -26.02 -18.37 29.48
CA GLU A 565 -26.85 -19.57 29.39
C GLU A 565 -26.32 -20.50 28.28
N GLN A 566 -26.50 -21.81 28.47
CA GLN A 566 -26.20 -22.82 27.47
C GLN A 566 -27.16 -24.00 27.59
N GLY A 567 -27.59 -24.57 26.46
CA GLY A 567 -28.49 -25.73 26.42
C GLY A 567 -29.22 -25.88 25.09
N SER A 568 -30.15 -26.82 25.00
CA SER A 568 -31.05 -26.92 23.85
C SER A 568 -32.15 -25.86 23.90
N HIS A 569 -32.80 -25.60 22.76
CA HIS A 569 -33.93 -24.66 22.67
C HIS A 569 -34.98 -24.90 23.77
N GLN A 570 -35.44 -26.15 23.92
CA GLN A 570 -36.46 -26.51 24.92
C GLN A 570 -36.01 -26.26 26.35
N GLN A 571 -34.72 -26.53 26.66
CA GLN A 571 -34.16 -26.31 27.99
C GLN A 571 -34.10 -24.82 28.33
N LEU A 572 -33.68 -23.99 27.38
CA LEU A 572 -33.50 -22.55 27.60
C LEU A 572 -34.82 -21.80 27.66
N ILE A 573 -35.84 -22.18 26.87
CA ILE A 573 -37.19 -21.63 27.01
C ILE A 573 -37.78 -21.94 28.39
N ALA A 574 -37.60 -23.19 28.87
CA ALA A 574 -38.12 -23.61 30.17
C ALA A 574 -37.46 -22.86 31.35
N GLN A 575 -36.22 -22.39 31.18
CA GLN A 575 -35.50 -21.60 32.19
C GLN A 575 -36.03 -20.16 32.32
N GLN A 576 -36.80 -19.67 31.36
CA GLN A 576 -37.33 -18.29 31.34
C GLN A 576 -36.25 -17.21 31.54
N GLY A 577 -35.04 -17.48 31.04
CA GLY A 577 -33.88 -16.59 31.14
C GLY A 577 -33.80 -15.54 30.03
N LEU A 578 -32.59 -15.03 29.79
CA LEU A 578 -32.28 -14.10 28.71
C LEU A 578 -32.63 -14.69 27.34
N TYR A 579 -32.42 -15.99 27.13
CA TYR A 579 -32.83 -16.65 25.89
C TYR A 579 -34.32 -16.52 25.63
N ALA A 580 -35.15 -16.87 26.60
CA ALA A 580 -36.61 -16.80 26.48
C ALA A 580 -37.07 -15.36 26.21
N HIS A 581 -36.45 -14.38 26.88
CA HIS A 581 -36.73 -12.97 26.62
C HIS A 581 -36.34 -12.52 25.20
N LEU A 582 -35.16 -12.92 24.71
CA LEU A 582 -34.72 -12.62 23.33
C LEU A 582 -35.63 -13.30 22.30
N HIS A 583 -36.07 -14.52 22.60
CA HIS A 583 -36.99 -15.28 21.77
C HIS A 583 -38.38 -14.61 21.69
N GLU A 584 -38.94 -14.18 22.83
CA GLU A 584 -40.21 -13.43 22.88
C GLU A 584 -40.15 -12.11 22.10
N LEU A 585 -39.04 -11.37 22.24
CA LEU A 585 -38.83 -10.12 21.49
C LEU A 585 -38.81 -10.36 19.98
N GLN A 586 -38.18 -11.45 19.52
CA GLN A 586 -38.23 -11.82 18.09
C GLN A 586 -39.64 -12.24 17.67
N PHE A 587 -40.39 -12.97 18.52
CA PHE A 587 -41.77 -13.37 18.26
C PHE A 587 -42.72 -12.17 18.10
N GLN A 588 -42.59 -11.13 18.93
CA GLN A 588 -43.39 -9.91 18.81
C GLN A 588 -43.08 -9.14 17.51
N SER A 589 -41.83 -9.17 17.03
CA SER A 589 -41.46 -8.48 15.79
C SER A 589 -41.97 -9.17 14.51
N THR A 590 -42.29 -10.46 14.55
CA THR A 590 -42.88 -11.21 13.42
C THR A 590 -44.41 -11.32 13.46
N GLY A 591 -45.05 -10.87 14.54
CA GLY A 591 -46.51 -10.98 14.74
C GLY A 591 -47.34 -9.76 14.34
N ASP A 592 -46.70 -8.66 13.92
CA ASP A 592 -47.34 -7.36 13.63
C ASP A 592 -47.25 -6.94 12.15
N ASP A 593 -46.93 -7.88 11.24
CA ASP A 593 -47.01 -7.67 9.77
C ASP A 593 -48.31 -8.22 9.16
#